data_AF-A0A7X8AW78-F1
#
_entry.id   AF-A0A7X8AW78-F1
#
_cell.length_a   1.000
_cell.length_b   1.000
_cell.length_c   1.000
_cell.angle_alpha   90.00
_cell.angle_beta   90.00
_cell.angle_gamma   90.00
#
_symmetry.space_group_name_H-M   'P 1'
#
loop_
_entity.id
_entity.type
_entity.pdbx_description
1 polymer ?
#
loop_
_entity_poly.entity_id
_entity_poly.type
_entity_poly.pdbx_seq_one_letter_code
_entity_poly.pdbx_strand_id
1 'polypeptide(L)' 'DGGFEESAHHSSYGSLDIVAIMKALHKNKFDGYLRPDHGRMIWGETGRPGYGLYDRALGAMYVAGIWETLDKVYKKED' A
#
# COMPACT_ATOMS: atom_id res chain seq x y z
N ASP A 1 -11.94 21.31 -12.91
CA ASP A 1 -10.53 21.05 -13.32
C ASP A 1 -10.08 19.61 -13.13
N GLY A 2 -10.79 18.75 -12.36
CA GLY A 2 -10.71 17.28 -12.51
C GLY A 2 -9.34 16.60 -12.30
N GLY A 3 -8.35 17.33 -11.79
CA GLY A 3 -7.01 16.81 -11.53
C GLY A 3 -6.93 15.94 -10.29
N PHE A 4 -5.83 15.20 -10.17
CA PHE A 4 -5.47 14.42 -9.00
C PHE A 4 -3.96 14.53 -8.73
N GLU A 5 -3.55 14.14 -7.54
CA GLU A 5 -2.14 13.99 -7.18
C GLU A 5 -1.90 12.65 -6.48
N GLU A 6 -0.66 12.16 -6.56
CA GLU A 6 -0.24 10.98 -5.83
C GLU A 6 0.10 11.34 -4.38
N SER A 7 -0.30 10.48 -3.44
CA SER A 7 -0.12 10.67 -2.00
C SER A 7 0.54 9.45 -1.36
N ALA A 8 0.87 9.52 -0.07
CA ALA A 8 1.40 8.39 0.66
C ALA A 8 0.40 7.21 0.67
N HIS A 9 0.88 5.97 0.69
CA HIS A 9 0.01 4.78 0.71
C HIS A 9 -0.88 4.68 1.95
N HIS A 10 -0.53 5.35 3.05
CA HIS A 10 -1.35 5.35 4.25
C HIS A 10 -2.67 6.07 4.00
N SER A 11 -3.79 5.37 4.25
CA SER A 11 -5.12 5.75 3.76
C SER A 11 -5.59 7.14 4.20
N SER A 12 -5.10 7.65 5.33
CA SER A 12 -5.45 9.00 5.79
C SER A 12 -4.87 10.13 4.94
N TYR A 13 -3.92 9.85 4.04
CA TYR A 13 -3.27 10.85 3.19
C TYR A 13 -3.83 10.91 1.77
N GLY A 14 -4.71 9.98 1.41
CA GLY A 14 -5.32 9.92 0.08
C GLY A 14 -6.85 9.77 0.16
N SER A 15 -7.46 9.51 -0.99
CA SER A 15 -8.91 9.36 -1.11
C SER A 15 -9.37 7.89 -1.21
N LEU A 16 -8.44 6.94 -1.01
CA LEU A 16 -8.70 5.50 -1.13
C LEU A 16 -8.48 4.79 0.21
N ASP A 17 -9.41 3.92 0.57
CA ASP A 17 -9.28 3.01 1.71
C ASP A 17 -8.43 1.80 1.30
N ILE A 18 -7.12 1.89 1.56
CA ILE A 18 -6.17 0.83 1.24
C ILE A 18 -6.44 -0.42 2.08
N VAL A 19 -6.89 -0.28 3.33
CA VAL A 19 -7.21 -1.44 4.18
C VAL A 19 -8.39 -2.21 3.59
N ALA A 20 -9.44 -1.53 3.13
CA ALA A 20 -10.58 -2.17 2.49
C ALA A 20 -10.21 -2.87 1.18
N ILE A 21 -9.36 -2.25 0.35
CA ILE A 21 -8.84 -2.86 -0.89
C ILE A 21 -8.06 -4.14 -0.57
N MET A 22 -7.11 -4.05 0.37
CA MET A 22 -6.29 -5.18 0.80
C MET A 22 -7.15 -6.32 1.39
N LYS A 23 -8.17 -5.98 2.19
CA LYS A 23 -9.14 -6.94 2.71
C LYS A 23 -9.95 -7.62 1.62
N ALA A 24 -10.33 -6.90 0.56
CA ALA A 24 -11.03 -7.48 -0.57
C ALA A 24 -10.13 -8.49 -1.32
N LEU A 25 -8.85 -8.18 -1.54
CA LEU A 25 -7.89 -9.09 -2.15
C LEU A 25 -7.67 -10.35 -1.29
N HIS A 26 -7.45 -10.16 0.01
CA HIS A 26 -7.23 -11.25 0.98
C HIS A 26 -8.43 -12.19 1.06
N LYS A 27 -9.66 -11.65 1.21
CA LYS A 27 -10.90 -12.44 1.27
C LYS A 27 -11.10 -13.30 0.01
N ASN A 28 -10.68 -12.79 -1.14
CA ASN A 28 -10.79 -13.50 -2.43
C ASN A 28 -9.57 -14.38 -2.73
N LYS A 29 -8.68 -14.60 -1.75
CA LYS A 29 -7.52 -15.50 -1.86
C LYS A 29 -6.59 -15.14 -3.03
N PHE A 30 -6.38 -13.84 -3.27
CA PHE A 30 -5.41 -13.40 -4.25
C PHE A 30 -4.01 -13.96 -3.92
N ASP A 31 -3.36 -14.61 -4.89
CA ASP A 31 -2.06 -15.29 -4.74
C ASP A 31 -0.96 -14.70 -5.65
N GLY A 32 -1.25 -13.59 -6.32
CA GLY A 32 -0.32 -12.89 -7.19
C GLY A 32 0.62 -11.94 -6.45
N TYR A 33 1.47 -11.25 -7.22
CA TYR A 33 2.39 -10.25 -6.69
C TYR A 33 1.71 -8.91 -6.44
N LEU A 34 1.99 -8.31 -5.27
CA LEU A 34 1.62 -6.94 -4.93
C LEU A 34 2.87 -6.05 -4.90
N ARG A 35 2.73 -4.82 -5.40
CA ARG A 35 3.77 -3.80 -5.35
C ARG A 35 3.15 -2.46 -4.93
N PRO A 36 3.88 -1.58 -4.22
CA PRO A 36 3.39 -0.26 -3.81
C PRO A 36 3.19 0.71 -4.99
N ASP A 37 3.65 0.34 -6.17
CA ASP A 37 3.68 1.17 -7.37
C ASP A 37 4.58 2.40 -7.24
N HIS A 38 4.01 3.60 -7.20
CA HIS A 38 4.73 4.85 -7.03
C HIS A 38 4.88 5.23 -5.56
N GLY A 39 5.84 6.12 -5.27
CA GLY A 39 6.03 6.75 -3.97
C GLY A 39 6.57 8.16 -4.12
N ARG A 40 6.35 8.99 -3.10
CA ARG A 40 6.87 10.35 -3.03
C ARG A 40 8.40 10.36 -2.95
N MET A 41 9.02 11.44 -3.44
CA MET A 41 10.44 11.70 -3.21
C MET A 41 10.59 12.33 -1.82
N ILE A 42 10.99 11.52 -0.83
CA ILE A 42 11.14 11.95 0.57
C ILE A 42 12.61 11.93 1.00
N TRP A 43 12.93 12.60 2.10
CA TRP A 43 14.25 12.56 2.76
C TRP A 43 15.45 12.89 1.84
N GLY A 44 15.25 13.83 0.92
CA GLY A 44 16.30 14.29 -0.01
C GLY A 44 16.61 13.32 -1.15
N GLU A 45 15.79 12.29 -1.35
CA GLU A 45 15.93 11.39 -2.49
C GLU A 45 15.70 12.11 -3.83
N THR A 46 16.48 11.73 -4.85
CA THR A 46 16.35 12.23 -6.23
C THR A 46 16.32 11.04 -7.20
N GLY A 47 15.77 11.24 -8.40
CA GLY A 47 15.63 10.16 -9.39
C GLY A 47 14.38 10.30 -10.23
N ARG A 48 13.94 9.19 -10.84
CA ARG A 48 12.72 9.14 -11.65
C ARG A 48 11.49 9.38 -10.75
N PRO A 49 10.60 10.33 -11.08
CA PRO A 49 9.39 10.58 -10.31
C PRO A 49 8.58 9.30 -10.09
N GLY A 50 8.14 9.07 -8.84
CA GLY A 50 7.41 7.87 -8.43
C GLY A 50 8.29 6.66 -8.10
N TYR A 51 9.57 6.64 -8.49
CA TYR A 51 10.44 5.46 -8.36
C TYR A 51 11.56 5.61 -7.31
N GLY A 52 11.48 6.61 -6.44
CA GLY A 52 12.32 6.67 -5.23
C GLY A 52 12.15 5.42 -4.36
N LEU A 53 13.22 4.99 -3.70
CA LEU A 53 13.26 3.86 -2.79
C LEU A 53 12.40 4.10 -1.55
N TYR A 54 12.48 5.28 -0.94
CA TYR A 54 12.06 5.44 0.46
C TYR A 54 10.56 5.30 0.67
N ASP A 55 9.75 6.09 -0.03
CA ASP A 55 8.30 6.06 0.16
C ASP A 55 7.67 4.78 -0.42
N ARG A 56 8.29 4.18 -1.45
CA ARG A 56 7.89 2.84 -1.93
C ARG A 56 8.18 1.76 -0.90
N ALA A 57 9.31 1.80 -0.21
CA ALA A 57 9.63 0.86 0.86
C ALA A 57 8.64 0.98 2.02
N LEU A 58 8.28 2.21 2.42
CA LEU A 58 7.22 2.46 3.39
C LEU A 58 5.86 1.91 2.94
N GLY A 59 5.49 2.13 1.67
CA GLY A 59 4.27 1.57 1.08
C GLY A 59 4.24 0.05 1.07
N ALA A 60 5.36 -0.60 0.72
CA ALA A 60 5.48 -2.05 0.73
C ALA A 60 5.31 -2.62 2.15
N MET A 61 5.93 -2.00 3.15
CA MET A 61 5.79 -2.41 4.56
C MET A 61 4.37 -2.18 5.09
N TYR A 62 3.72 -1.08 4.70
CA TYR A 62 2.31 -0.82 5.07
C TYR A 62 1.38 -1.92 4.51
N VAL A 63 1.52 -2.25 3.23
CA VAL A 63 0.77 -3.33 2.57
C VAL A 63 1.03 -4.69 3.24
N ALA A 64 2.29 -5.01 3.54
CA ALA A 64 2.67 -6.27 4.19
C ALA A 64 2.08 -6.37 5.61
N GLY A 65 2.12 -5.30 6.40
CA GLY A 65 1.55 -5.25 7.74
C GLY A 65 0.03 -5.41 7.75
N ILE A 66 -0.68 -4.82 6.78
CA ILE A 66 -2.11 -5.06 6.59
C ILE A 66 -2.38 -6.53 6.30
N TRP A 67 -1.63 -7.14 5.38
CA TRP A 67 -1.82 -8.54 5.00
C TRP A 67 -1.59 -9.50 6.18
N GLU A 68 -0.49 -9.31 6.92
CA GLU A 68 -0.21 -10.09 8.14
C GLU A 68 -1.34 -9.95 9.18
N THR A 69 -1.85 -8.74 9.36
CA THR A 69 -2.97 -8.48 10.26
C THR A 69 -4.22 -9.23 9.82
N LEU A 70 -4.56 -9.17 8.53
CA LEU A 70 -5.70 -9.89 7.94
C LEU A 70 -5.55 -11.41 8.11
N ASP A 71 -4.36 -11.96 7.93
CA ASP A 71 -4.08 -13.38 8.22
C ASP A 71 -4.38 -13.72 9.68
N LYS A 72 -4.01 -12.87 10.64
CA LYS A 72 -4.26 -13.13 12.08
C LYS A 72 -5.72 -12.99 12.47
N VAL A 73 -6.46 -12.05 11.89
CA VAL A 73 -7.88 -11.83 12.24
C VAL A 73 -8.84 -12.75 11.48
N TYR A 74 -8.42 -13.33 10.35
CA TYR A 74 -9.24 -14.22 9.52
C TYR A 74 -8.77 -15.68 9.48
N LYS A 75 -7.58 -16.02 10.02
CA LYS A 75 -7.31 -17.41 10.37
C LYS A 75 -8.30 -17.83 11.46
N LYS A 76 -9.16 -18.79 11.11
CA LYS A 76 -9.88 -19.57 12.11
C LYS A 76 -8.84 -20.21 13.03
N GLU A 77 -9.00 -20.04 14.33
CA GLU A 77 -8.47 -21.03 15.27
C GLU A 77 -9.03 -22.39 14.82
N ASP A 78 -8.15 -23.30 14.44
CA ASP A 78 -8.48 -24.70 14.19
C ASP A 78 -8.87 -25.39 15.51
#